data_AF-A0A7Y3NW97-F1
#
_entry.id   AF-A0A7Y3NW97-F1
#
_cell.length_a   1.000
_cell.length_b   1.000
_cell.length_c   1.000
_cell.angle_alpha   90.00
_cell.angle_beta   90.00
_cell.angle_gamma   90.00
#
_symmetry.space_group_name_H-M   'P 1'
#
loop_
_entity.id
_entity.type
_entity.pdbx_description
1 polymer ?
#
loop_
_entity_poly.entity_id
_entity_poly.type
_entity_poly.pdbx_seq_one_letter_code
_entity_poly.pdbx_strand_id
1 'polypeptide(L)'
;MDRPVLKLGSRGSLLATTQARQIIELLAPFLGGRKIELVIITTSGDKAADTPLAQSGGKGLFIKEIENEMLAGRIDLAVHSAKDMPTEIPPGLV
;
A
#
# COMPACT_ATOMS: atom_id res chain seq x y z
N MET A 1 -8.60 -12.48 -16.16
CA MET A 1 -9.95 -12.46 -15.55
C MET A 1 -10.38 -11.01 -15.47
N ASP A 2 -11.56 -10.68 -16.00
CA ASP A 2 -12.06 -9.31 -15.96
C ASP A 2 -12.60 -9.04 -14.55
N ARG A 3 -11.79 -8.36 -13.71
CA ARG A 3 -12.19 -8.00 -12.34
C ARG A 3 -12.93 -6.66 -12.38
N PRO A 4 -14.22 -6.61 -11.98
CA PRO A 4 -14.99 -5.37 -11.99
C PRO A 4 -14.51 -4.36 -10.93
N VAL A 5 -13.78 -4.83 -9.93
CA VAL A 5 -13.20 -4.03 -8.84
C VAL A 5 -11.72 -4.36 -8.68
N LEU A 6 -10.89 -3.32 -8.66
CA LEU A 6 -9.47 -3.39 -8.31
C LEU A 6 -9.30 -3.02 -6.84
N LYS A 7 -8.43 -3.70 -6.12
CA LYS A 7 -8.14 -3.47 -4.71
C LYS A 7 -6.82 -2.75 -4.55
N LEU A 8 -6.87 -1.51 -4.05
CA LEU A 8 -5.69 -0.68 -3.80
C LEU A 8 -5.37 -0.69 -2.31
N GLY A 9 -4.22 -1.26 -1.95
CA GLY A 9 -3.69 -1.26 -0.58
C GLY A 9 -3.05 0.08 -0.20
N SER A 10 -3.30 0.55 1.02
CA SER A 10 -2.58 1.68 1.62
C SER A 10 -2.56 1.57 3.14
N ARG A 11 -1.66 2.30 3.79
CA ARG A 11 -1.68 2.49 5.24
C ARG A 11 -2.90 3.32 5.66
N GLY A 12 -3.28 3.19 6.94
CA GLY A 12 -4.45 3.86 7.51
C GLY A 12 -4.26 5.32 7.94
N SER A 13 -3.06 5.89 7.82
CA SER A 13 -2.82 7.27 8.23
C SER A 13 -3.57 8.27 7.34
N LEU A 14 -3.86 9.46 7.87
CA LEU A 14 -4.55 10.50 7.10
C LEU A 14 -3.78 10.87 5.81
N LEU A 15 -2.46 10.92 5.88
CA LEU A 15 -1.62 11.18 4.70
C LEU A 15 -1.72 10.03 3.69
N ALA A 16 -1.56 8.78 4.13
CA ALA A 16 -1.57 7.61 3.26
C ALA A 16 -2.93 7.40 2.56
N THR A 17 -4.03 7.63 3.29
CA THR A 17 -5.38 7.55 2.73
C THR A 17 -5.69 8.71 1.79
N THR A 18 -5.18 9.92 2.07
CA THR A 18 -5.25 11.05 1.13
C THR A 18 -4.51 10.74 -0.17
N GLN A 19 -3.27 10.27 -0.09
CA GLN A 19 -2.47 9.88 -1.26
C GLN A 19 -3.17 8.78 -2.07
N ALA A 20 -3.68 7.75 -1.40
CA ALA A 20 -4.41 6.67 -2.07
C ALA A 20 -5.65 7.16 -2.82
N ARG A 21 -6.45 8.04 -2.21
CA ARG A 21 -7.64 8.62 -2.86
C ARG A 21 -7.27 9.49 -4.06
N GLN A 22 -6.20 10.29 -3.97
CA GLN A 22 -5.70 11.06 -5.11
C GLN A 22 -5.34 10.15 -6.30
N ILE A 23 -4.66 9.03 -6.04
CA ILE A 23 -4.34 8.06 -7.10
C ILE A 23 -5.61 7.41 -7.68
N ILE A 24 -6.60 7.08 -6.83
CA ILE A 24 -7.89 6.53 -7.30
C ILE A 24 -8.58 7.51 -8.26
N GLU A 25 -8.65 8.79 -7.89
CA GLU A 25 -9.26 9.84 -8.71
C GLU A 25 -8.53 10.02 -10.05
N LEU A 26 -7.20 10.00 -10.03
CA LEU A 26 -6.38 10.10 -11.24
C LEU A 26 -6.53 8.88 -12.17
N LEU A 27 -6.71 7.69 -11.60
CA LEU A 27 -6.87 6.46 -12.39
C LEU A 27 -8.29 6.30 -12.94
N ALA A 28 -9.32 6.83 -12.26
CA ALA A 28 -10.73 6.61 -12.59
C ALA A 28 -11.09 6.78 -14.09
N PRO A 29 -10.60 7.79 -14.82
CA PRO A 29 -10.91 7.96 -16.25
C PRO A 29 -10.39 6.82 -17.15
N PHE A 30 -9.36 6.09 -16.71
CA PHE A 30 -8.67 5.05 -17.49
C PHE A 30 -9.19 3.64 -17.21
N LEU A 31 -10.10 3.48 -16.24
CA LEU A 31 -10.51 2.17 -15.74
C LEU A 31 -11.61 1.49 -16.54
N GLY A 32 -12.17 2.16 -17.55
CA GLY A 32 -13.24 1.59 -18.39
C GLY A 32 -14.48 1.17 -17.60
N GLY A 33 -14.80 1.90 -16.52
CA GLY A 33 -15.93 1.60 -15.63
C GLY A 33 -15.60 0.67 -14.45
N ARG A 34 -14.38 0.13 -14.36
CA ARG A 34 -13.93 -0.58 -13.15
C ARG A 34 -13.85 0.38 -11.96
N LYS A 35 -14.18 -0.14 -10.77
CA LYS A 35 -14.06 0.61 -9.51
C LYS A 35 -12.74 0.26 -8.82
N ILE A 36 -12.22 1.18 -8.02
CA ILE A 36 -11.13 0.87 -7.07
C ILE A 36 -11.69 0.87 -5.66
N GLU A 37 -11.43 -0.21 -4.93
CA GLU A 37 -11.67 -0.35 -3.50
C GLU A 37 -10.38 -0.04 -2.74
N LEU A 38 -10.43 0.90 -1.79
CA LEU A 38 -9.30 1.19 -0.91
C LEU A 38 -9.27 0.18 0.25
N VAL A 39 -8.22 -0.63 0.31
CA VAL A 39 -7.97 -1.62 1.36
C VAL A 39 -6.94 -1.05 2.35
N ILE A 40 -7.36 -0.84 3.60
CA ILE A 40 -6.48 -0.34 4.65
C ILE A 40 -5.68 -1.48 5.26
N ILE A 41 -4.36 -1.33 5.30
CA ILE A 41 -3.43 -2.33 5.81
C ILE A 41 -2.66 -1.73 6.99
N THR A 42 -2.78 -2.36 8.15
CA THR A 42 -2.02 -1.97 9.34
C THR A 42 -0.67 -2.67 9.34
N THR A 43 0.40 -1.88 9.40
CA THR A 43 1.77 -2.37 9.36
C THR A 43 2.37 -2.48 10.76
N SER A 44 3.46 -3.21 10.90
CA SER A 44 4.19 -3.26 12.18
C SER A 44 4.70 -1.88 12.60
N GLY A 45 5.09 -1.04 11.65
CA GLY A 45 5.47 0.35 11.90
C GLY A 45 4.32 1.23 12.42
N ASP A 46 3.07 0.95 12.03
CA ASP A 46 1.90 1.65 12.59
C ASP A 46 1.69 1.31 14.07
N LYS A 47 1.98 0.07 14.47
CA LYS A 47 1.84 -0.41 15.86
C LYS A 47 2.99 0.08 16.76
N ALA A 48 4.14 0.40 16.18
CA ALA A 48 5.34 0.82 16.89
C ALA A 48 5.52 2.35 16.94
N ALA A 49 4.44 3.13 16.81
CA ALA A 49 4.49 4.59 16.70
C ALA A 49 5.22 5.29 17.88
N ASP A 50 5.18 4.70 19.08
CA ASP A 50 5.82 5.24 20.28
C ASP A 50 7.28 4.79 20.48
N THR A 51 7.80 3.92 19.61
CA THR A 51 9.18 3.43 19.70
C THR A 51 10.03 4.18 18.67
N PRO A 52 11.18 4.75 19.07
CA PRO A 52 12.09 5.40 18.13
C PRO A 52 12.42 4.46 16.97
N LEU A 53 12.28 4.95 15.73
CA LEU A 53 12.55 4.18 14.50
C LEU A 53 13.92 3.47 14.51
N ALA A 54 14.92 4.07 15.14
CA ALA A 54 16.25 3.49 15.31
C ALA A 54 16.26 2.21 16.15
N GLN A 55 15.30 2.05 17.07
CA GLN A 55 15.13 0.88 17.95
C GLN A 55 14.11 -0.12 17.40
N SER A 56 13.17 0.32 16.57
CA SER A 56 12.07 -0.52 16.03
C SER A 56 12.49 -1.53 14.96
N GLY A 57 13.77 -1.60 14.61
CA GLY A 57 14.32 -2.67 13.78
C GLY A 57 13.97 -2.56 12.29
N GLY A 58 14.94 -2.06 11.52
CA GLY A 58 15.20 -2.53 10.15
C GLY A 58 14.20 -2.16 9.04
N LYS A 59 14.72 -2.20 7.81
CA LYS A 59 14.04 -1.87 6.54
C LYS A 59 12.65 -2.53 6.43
N GLY A 60 11.66 -1.81 5.91
CA GLY A 60 10.36 -2.36 5.52
C GLY A 60 9.25 -2.37 6.58
N LEU A 61 9.46 -1.73 7.75
CA LEU A 61 8.47 -1.61 8.84
C LEU A 61 7.07 -1.15 8.41
N PHE A 62 6.98 -0.34 7.35
CA PHE A 62 5.73 0.23 6.84
C PHE A 62 5.24 -0.40 5.53
N ILE A 63 5.90 -1.46 5.06
CA ILE A 63 5.70 -1.98 3.70
C ILE A 63 5.51 -3.50 3.69
N LYS A 64 6.18 -4.24 4.59
CA LYS A 64 6.17 -5.70 4.61
C LYS A 64 4.75 -6.30 4.59
N GLU A 65 3.84 -5.80 5.41
CA GLU A 65 2.45 -6.30 5.40
C GLU A 65 1.74 -6.02 4.07
N ILE A 66 2.00 -4.87 3.45
CA ILE A 66 1.39 -4.51 2.17
C ILE A 66 1.93 -5.40 1.03
N GLU A 67 3.24 -5.66 1.02
CA GLU A 67 3.87 -6.61 0.09
C GLU A 67 3.28 -8.02 0.25
N ASN A 68 3.05 -8.48 1.48
CA ASN A 68 2.43 -9.78 1.74
C ASN A 68 0.99 -9.85 1.23
N GLU A 69 0.21 -8.78 1.37
CA GLU A 69 -1.15 -8.70 0.81
C GLU A 69 -1.12 -8.75 -0.72
N MET A 70 -0.15 -8.09 -1.35
CA MET A 70 0.02 -8.05 -2.81
C MET A 70 0.47 -9.40 -3.37
N LEU A 71 1.48 -10.02 -2.76
CA LEU A 71 1.96 -11.36 -3.11
C LEU A 71 0.89 -12.44 -2.92
N ALA A 72 0.01 -12.28 -1.93
CA ALA A 72 -1.12 -13.17 -1.72
C ALA A 72 -2.33 -12.90 -2.63
N GLY A 73 -2.25 -11.88 -3.51
CA GLY A 73 -3.34 -11.50 -4.40
C GLY A 73 -4.57 -10.94 -3.69
N ARG A 74 -4.41 -10.47 -2.44
CA ARG A 74 -5.48 -9.84 -1.64
C ARG A 74 -5.70 -8.38 -2.02
N ILE A 75 -4.65 -7.71 -2.51
CA ILE A 75 -4.70 -6.43 -3.20
C ILE A 75 -4.09 -6.56 -4.61
N ASP A 76 -4.52 -5.70 -5.53
CA ASP A 76 -4.03 -5.68 -6.91
C ASP A 76 -2.94 -4.62 -7.14
N LEU A 77 -2.91 -3.56 -6.30
CA LEU A 77 -1.91 -2.49 -6.33
C LEU A 77 -1.77 -1.85 -4.94
N ALA A 78 -0.68 -1.14 -4.71
CA ALA A 78 -0.44 -0.41 -3.46
C ALA A 78 0.03 1.03 -3.72
N VAL A 79 -0.29 1.95 -2.79
CA VAL A 79 0.21 3.33 -2.80
C VAL A 79 1.06 3.59 -1.57
N HIS A 80 2.27 4.08 -1.80
CA HIS A 80 3.24 4.42 -0.76
C HIS A 80 3.84 5.80 -0.97
N SER A 81 4.30 6.41 0.12
CA SER A 81 5.25 7.51 -0.01
C SER A 81 6.59 6.95 -0.48
N ALA A 82 7.15 7.51 -1.55
CA ALA A 82 8.37 6.99 -2.17
C ALA A 82 9.56 6.87 -1.20
N LYS A 83 9.66 7.76 -0.21
CA LYS A 83 10.70 7.73 0.83
C LYS A 83 10.67 6.47 1.71
N ASP A 84 9.52 5.80 1.79
CA ASP A 84 9.34 4.63 2.63
C ASP A 84 9.71 3.34 1.87
N MET A 85 9.78 3.39 0.53
CA MET A 85 10.09 2.23 -0.32
C MET A 85 11.50 1.69 -0.06
N PRO A 86 11.68 0.36 0.00
CA PRO A 86 13.00 -0.22 0.07
C PRO A 86 13.76 0.02 -1.24
N THR A 87 15.09 0.01 -1.17
CA THR A 87 15.95 0.06 -2.36
C THR A 87 15.90 -1.22 -3.19
N GLU A 88 15.52 -2.33 -2.55
CA GLU A 88 15.36 -3.65 -3.18
C GLU A 88 13.89 -4.03 -3.09
N ILE A 89 13.27 -4.27 -4.24
CA ILE A 89 11.88 -4.72 -4.34
C ILE A 89 11.85 -6.25 -4.27
N PRO A 90 10.97 -6.87 -3.46
CA PRO A 90 10.87 -8.32 -3.39
C PRO A 90 10.55 -8.97 -4.75
N PRO A 91 11.07 -10.17 -5.03
CA PRO A 91 10.70 -10.91 -6.23
C PRO A 91 9.17 -11.08 -6.33
N GLY A 92 8.63 -10.85 -7.53
CA GLY A 92 7.19 -10.92 -7.79
C GLY A 92 6.44 -9.59 -7.64
N LEU A 93 7.12 -8.53 -7.20
CA LEU A 93 6.59 -7.16 -7.15
C LEU A 93 7.41 -6.24 -8.08
N VAL A 94 6.82 -5.11 -8.48
CA VAL A 94 7.41 -4.10 -9.38
C VAL A 94 7.14 -2.68 -8.91
#